data_AF-A0A7X5XAF7-F1
#
_entry.id   AF-A0A7X5XAF7-F1
#
_cell.length_a   1.000
_cell.length_b   1.000
_cell.length_c   1.000
_cell.angle_alpha   90.00
_cell.angle_beta   90.00
_cell.angle_gamma   90.00
#
_symmetry.space_group_name_H-M   'P 1'
#
loop_
_entity.id
_entity.type
_entity.pdbx_description
1 polymer ?
#
loop_
_entity_poly.entity_id
_entity_poly.type
_entity_poly.pdbx_seq_one_letter_code
_entity_poly.pdbx_strand_id
1 'polypeptide(L)'
;MRAVSGSGGGSAAGSRGRRPWALLAGAAAVVVLAVTAVEVRPPGEDGRKDTAATPPSTAPSSTPSAGPTARGHLDRQKTDGDDASGAPRGDGKGERDKERKAKGAASGSPTPGATKGPDHGGSTRAPLTLSTRSHVWENGCGHRYVIDRPPSEVAPPPTEQDAPTWAAAHGAVHGGTTNVEVTVQGRASSAVVLQALHVRVVGRRTPLAWSSFAMDNGCGGSLTPRAFSVNLDATRPLARPTDGNDAGKPIPAVSFPYRVSASDPEVLLVNARTAGCDCSWYLELDWTSGGRSGTLRIDDHGSPFRTSSVKGRPQYAYDYADGAWYKSD
;
A
#
# COMPACT_ATOMS: atom_id res chain seq x y z
N MET A 1 -53.35 36.19 6.51
CA MET A 1 -54.37 35.17 6.82
C MET A 1 -54.20 34.04 5.84
N ARG A 2 -53.90 32.82 6.31
CA ARG A 2 -53.66 31.65 5.48
C ARG A 2 -54.70 30.60 5.87
N ALA A 3 -55.61 30.28 4.95
CA ALA A 3 -56.42 29.08 5.01
C ALA A 3 -56.98 28.81 3.60
N VAL A 4 -56.63 27.67 3.02
CA VAL A 4 -57.57 26.96 2.15
C VAL A 4 -57.29 25.46 2.26
N SER A 5 -58.33 24.75 2.69
CA SER A 5 -58.52 23.31 2.51
C SER A 5 -59.28 23.09 1.21
N GLY A 6 -59.03 21.98 0.52
CA GLY A 6 -59.77 21.58 -0.67
C GLY A 6 -59.61 20.08 -0.95
N SER A 7 -60.52 19.30 -0.35
CA SER A 7 -60.92 17.91 -0.69
C SER A 7 -61.23 17.78 -2.19
N GLY A 8 -60.75 16.76 -2.92
CA GLY A 8 -61.42 15.45 -3.15
C GLY A 8 -62.59 15.58 -4.15
N GLY A 9 -62.80 14.78 -5.20
CA GLY A 9 -62.21 13.56 -5.75
C GLY A 9 -63.23 12.93 -6.73
N GLY A 10 -62.75 12.34 -7.83
CA GLY A 10 -63.46 11.39 -8.73
C GLY A 10 -64.41 11.98 -9.80
N SER A 11 -64.71 11.32 -10.93
CA SER A 11 -64.12 10.17 -11.66
C SER A 11 -64.90 9.96 -12.98
N ALA A 12 -64.25 9.36 -13.99
CA ALA A 12 -64.80 8.65 -15.16
C ALA A 12 -65.44 9.50 -16.31
N ALA A 13 -65.40 9.14 -17.61
CA ALA A 13 -65.16 7.87 -18.29
C ALA A 13 -64.85 8.02 -19.81
N GLY A 14 -64.20 7.00 -20.41
CA GLY A 14 -64.28 6.55 -21.83
C GLY A 14 -63.50 7.35 -22.89
N SER A 15 -62.87 6.79 -23.94
CA SER A 15 -62.91 5.47 -24.57
C SER A 15 -61.75 5.28 -25.59
N ARG A 16 -61.26 4.02 -25.75
CA ARG A 16 -60.82 3.28 -26.96
C ARG A 16 -60.43 4.11 -28.21
N GLY A 17 -59.36 3.88 -28.98
CA GLY A 17 -58.36 2.82 -29.10
C GLY A 17 -57.81 2.79 -30.55
N ARG A 18 -56.72 2.04 -30.75
CA ARG A 18 -56.15 1.46 -32.00
C ARG A 18 -54.98 2.17 -32.71
N ARG A 19 -53.92 1.36 -32.90
CA ARG A 19 -52.70 1.52 -33.73
C ARG A 19 -52.97 1.18 -35.21
N PRO A 20 -52.06 1.58 -36.12
CA PRO A 20 -51.66 0.71 -37.25
C PRO A 20 -50.13 0.59 -37.48
N TRP A 21 -49.81 -0.37 -38.35
CA TRP A 21 -48.55 -0.98 -38.86
C TRP A 21 -47.36 -0.03 -39.21
N ALA A 22 -46.10 -0.45 -39.44
CA ALA A 22 -45.59 -1.58 -40.25
C ALA A 22 -44.09 -1.93 -40.01
N LEU A 23 -43.68 -3.06 -40.60
CA LEU A 23 -42.43 -3.83 -40.57
C LEU A 23 -41.23 -3.17 -41.30
N LEU A 24 -39.98 -3.61 -40.98
CA LEU A 24 -39.03 -4.26 -41.93
C LEU A 24 -37.67 -4.64 -41.29
N ALA A 25 -37.23 -5.88 -41.60
CA ALA A 25 -35.88 -6.47 -41.78
C ALA A 25 -34.69 -6.05 -40.89
N GLY A 26 -33.76 -6.90 -40.41
CA GLY A 26 -33.41 -8.29 -40.71
C GLY A 26 -31.89 -8.44 -40.52
N ALA A 27 -31.42 -9.40 -39.72
CA ALA A 27 -30.07 -9.98 -39.77
C ALA A 27 -30.01 -11.19 -38.82
N ALA A 28 -30.05 -12.40 -39.38
CA ALA A 28 -29.79 -13.64 -38.66
C ALA A 28 -28.30 -13.96 -38.74
N ALA A 29 -27.63 -14.10 -37.59
CA ALA A 29 -26.26 -14.60 -37.51
C ALA A 29 -26.29 -16.11 -37.22
N VAL A 30 -25.73 -16.89 -38.14
CA VAL A 30 -25.52 -18.34 -38.02
C VAL A 30 -24.27 -18.56 -37.17
N VAL A 31 -24.42 -19.25 -36.04
CA VAL A 31 -23.29 -19.74 -35.22
C VAL A 31 -23.03 -21.19 -35.60
N VAL A 32 -21.87 -21.46 -36.19
CA VAL A 32 -21.39 -22.83 -36.46
C VAL A 32 -20.64 -23.32 -35.23
N LEU A 33 -21.20 -24.34 -34.58
CA LEU A 33 -20.56 -25.12 -33.52
C LEU A 33 -19.59 -26.13 -34.16
N ALA A 34 -18.29 -25.94 -33.99
CA ALA A 34 -17.30 -26.97 -34.25
C ALA A 34 -17.07 -27.79 -32.97
N VAL A 35 -17.64 -28.99 -32.94
CA VAL A 35 -17.39 -30.00 -31.90
C VAL A 35 -16.14 -30.78 -32.32
N THR A 36 -15.01 -30.56 -31.66
CA THR A 36 -13.84 -31.44 -31.78
C THR A 36 -13.95 -32.55 -30.74
N ALA A 37 -14.24 -33.76 -31.19
CA ALA A 37 -14.14 -34.96 -30.38
C ALA A 37 -12.66 -35.23 -30.05
N VAL A 38 -12.34 -35.29 -28.76
CA VAL A 38 -11.05 -35.80 -28.26
C VAL A 38 -11.28 -37.25 -27.86
N GLU A 39 -10.74 -38.17 -28.66
CA GLU A 39 -10.66 -39.59 -28.36
C GLU A 39 -9.62 -39.81 -27.25
N VAL A 40 -10.07 -40.35 -26.12
CA VAL A 40 -9.24 -40.76 -25.00
C VAL A 40 -8.78 -42.20 -25.26
N ARG A 41 -7.50 -42.39 -25.56
CA ARG A 41 -6.85 -43.72 -25.57
C ARG A 41 -6.07 -43.94 -24.26
N PRO A 42 -6.19 -45.11 -23.62
CA PRO A 42 -5.46 -45.42 -22.39
C PRO A 42 -3.99 -45.78 -22.70
N PRO A 43 -3.04 -45.53 -21.77
CA PRO A 43 -1.66 -45.98 -21.93
C PRO A 43 -1.55 -47.49 -21.65
N GLY A 44 -1.10 -48.24 -22.66
CA GLY A 44 -0.58 -49.59 -22.51
C GLY A 44 0.93 -49.55 -22.29
N GLU A 45 1.40 -50.40 -21.38
CA GLU A 45 2.80 -50.68 -21.09
C GLU A 45 3.49 -51.41 -22.26
N ASP A 46 4.81 -51.18 -22.36
CA ASP A 46 5.86 -52.12 -22.78
C ASP A 46 6.83 -51.57 -23.85
N GLY A 47 8.09 -51.45 -23.43
CA GLY A 47 9.19 -52.12 -24.12
C GLY A 47 9.91 -51.41 -25.27
N ARG A 48 11.16 -50.99 -24.94
CA ARG A 48 12.40 -51.32 -25.68
C ARG A 48 12.89 -50.38 -26.81
N LYS A 49 13.99 -49.68 -26.44
CA LYS A 49 15.30 -49.50 -27.11
C LYS A 49 15.43 -48.88 -28.53
N ASP A 50 16.30 -47.86 -28.52
CA ASP A 50 17.36 -47.49 -29.48
C ASP A 50 16.97 -47.06 -30.91
N THR A 51 17.15 -45.78 -31.24
CA THR A 51 18.26 -45.27 -32.09
C THR A 51 18.00 -43.84 -32.58
N ALA A 52 19.09 -43.14 -32.87
CA ALA A 52 19.26 -41.71 -33.08
C ALA A 52 18.58 -41.12 -34.33
N ALA A 53 18.22 -39.83 -34.25
CA ALA A 53 18.23 -38.92 -35.39
C ALA A 53 18.30 -37.44 -34.93
N THR A 54 19.39 -36.76 -35.26
CA THR A 54 19.54 -35.29 -35.23
C THR A 54 18.92 -34.69 -36.49
N PRO A 55 18.18 -33.55 -36.42
CA PRO A 55 18.62 -32.33 -37.13
C PRO A 55 18.12 -31.03 -36.40
N PRO A 56 18.23 -29.83 -37.00
CA PRO A 56 19.42 -28.98 -37.04
C PRO A 56 19.26 -27.66 -36.24
N SER A 57 20.40 -27.00 -36.01
CA SER A 57 20.54 -25.68 -35.39
C SER A 57 19.88 -24.55 -36.19
N THR A 58 19.10 -23.67 -35.54
CA THR A 58 18.80 -22.32 -36.04
C THR A 58 18.50 -21.34 -34.88
N ALA A 59 19.35 -20.31 -34.79
CA ALA A 59 19.22 -18.97 -34.17
C ALA A 59 18.65 -18.80 -32.73
N PRO A 60 19.41 -18.21 -31.78
CA PRO A 60 18.85 -17.73 -30.52
C PRO A 60 18.13 -16.39 -30.70
N SER A 61 16.84 -16.37 -30.40
CA SER A 61 16.08 -15.14 -30.12
C SER A 61 16.51 -14.61 -28.74
N SER A 62 17.28 -13.52 -28.73
CA SER A 62 17.71 -12.83 -27.52
C SER A 62 16.53 -12.07 -26.88
N THR A 63 15.86 -12.69 -25.93
CA THR A 63 15.09 -11.99 -24.89
C THR A 63 16.06 -11.42 -23.85
N PRO A 64 16.07 -10.10 -23.56
CA PRO A 64 16.90 -9.57 -22.49
C PRO A 64 16.36 -10.05 -21.14
N SER A 65 17.17 -10.83 -20.45
CA SER A 65 16.98 -11.16 -19.03
C SER A 65 17.04 -9.87 -18.22
N ALA A 66 16.03 -9.63 -17.38
CA ALA A 66 16.06 -8.59 -16.37
C ALA A 66 17.16 -8.91 -15.36
N GLY A 67 18.35 -8.36 -15.60
CA GLY A 67 19.49 -8.50 -14.71
C GLY A 67 19.28 -7.75 -13.38
N PRO A 68 19.96 -8.18 -12.30
CA PRO A 68 19.91 -7.49 -11.03
C PRO A 68 20.41 -6.05 -11.18
N THR A 69 19.65 -5.08 -10.65
CA THR A 69 19.99 -3.66 -10.60
C THR A 69 21.42 -3.47 -10.10
N ALA A 70 22.25 -2.86 -10.94
CA ALA A 70 23.67 -2.65 -10.68
C ALA A 70 23.89 -1.84 -9.39
N ARG A 71 24.71 -2.40 -8.50
CA ARG A 71 25.28 -1.71 -7.35
C ARG A 71 26.23 -0.62 -7.85
N GLY A 72 25.94 0.64 -7.54
CA GLY A 72 26.91 1.71 -7.69
C GLY A 72 27.99 1.59 -6.62
N HIS A 73 29.19 1.17 -7.03
CA HIS A 73 30.40 1.23 -6.20
C HIS A 73 30.93 2.67 -6.22
N LEU A 74 31.11 3.29 -5.05
CA LEU A 74 31.79 4.59 -4.93
C LEU A 74 33.28 4.32 -4.74
N ASP A 75 34.01 4.29 -5.85
CA ASP A 75 35.48 4.34 -5.83
C ASP A 75 35.95 5.74 -5.40
N ARG A 76 36.37 5.86 -4.15
CA ARG A 76 37.11 7.02 -3.65
C ARG A 76 38.55 6.88 -4.12
N GLN A 77 38.87 7.54 -5.25
CA GLN A 77 40.23 7.63 -5.74
C GLN A 77 41.08 8.45 -4.76
N LYS A 78 42.07 7.78 -4.18
CA LYS A 78 43.11 8.31 -3.29
C LYS A 78 44.15 9.04 -4.16
N THR A 79 44.34 10.32 -3.92
CA THR A 79 45.53 11.06 -4.35
C THR A 79 46.38 11.34 -3.13
N ASP A 80 47.61 10.83 -3.15
CA ASP A 80 48.63 11.03 -2.12
C ASP A 80 49.37 12.36 -2.34
N GLY A 81 49.81 12.96 -1.22
CA GLY A 81 50.95 13.88 -1.13
C GLY A 81 50.67 15.37 -1.25
N ASP A 82 50.70 16.12 -0.13
CA ASP A 82 51.92 16.84 0.27
C ASP A 82 51.75 17.56 1.63
N ASP A 83 52.86 17.58 2.36
CA ASP A 83 53.05 17.98 3.76
C ASP A 83 53.04 19.50 4.04
N ALA A 84 52.89 19.79 5.33
CA ALA A 84 53.54 20.87 6.11
C ALA A 84 52.71 22.09 6.59
N SER A 85 52.51 22.08 7.92
CA SER A 85 52.84 23.15 8.89
C SER A 85 52.03 24.45 8.95
N GLY A 86 51.48 24.73 10.15
CA GLY A 86 51.14 26.09 10.56
C GLY A 86 50.17 26.18 11.74
N ALA A 87 50.65 25.96 12.97
CA ALA A 87 49.95 26.40 14.18
C ALA A 87 50.10 27.93 14.37
N PRO A 88 49.17 28.57 15.08
CA PRO A 88 49.64 29.36 16.22
C PRO A 88 48.78 29.18 17.49
N ARG A 89 49.50 29.17 18.62
CA ARG A 89 48.99 29.41 19.97
C ARG A 89 48.77 30.91 20.18
N GLY A 90 47.81 31.25 21.05
CA GLY A 90 47.65 32.60 21.59
C GLY A 90 46.78 32.55 22.84
N ASP A 91 47.43 32.58 24.00
CA ASP A 91 46.83 32.72 25.33
C ASP A 91 46.28 34.15 25.55
N GLY A 92 45.19 34.27 26.31
CA GLY A 92 44.65 35.55 26.76
C GLY A 92 43.62 35.40 27.88
N LYS A 93 44.07 35.65 29.12
CA LYS A 93 43.28 35.70 30.38
C LYS A 93 42.36 36.94 30.47
N GLY A 94 41.32 36.83 31.30
CA GLY A 94 40.56 37.93 31.93
C GLY A 94 39.06 37.62 32.00
N GLU A 95 38.53 36.94 33.02
CA GLU A 95 38.19 37.37 34.39
C GLU A 95 36.93 38.27 34.52
N ARG A 96 35.89 37.65 35.11
CA ARG A 96 34.88 38.16 36.09
C ARG A 96 33.62 38.97 35.72
N ASP A 97 32.54 38.42 36.31
CA ASP A 97 31.42 39.05 37.03
C ASP A 97 30.32 39.83 36.26
N LYS A 98 29.07 39.34 36.29
CA LYS A 98 28.11 39.61 37.38
C LYS A 98 26.73 38.99 37.12
N GLU A 99 26.31 38.22 38.10
CA GLU A 99 24.94 37.88 38.43
C GLU A 99 24.14 39.14 38.85
N ARG A 100 22.92 39.30 38.33
CA ARG A 100 21.86 40.08 38.98
C ARG A 100 20.51 39.37 38.85
N LYS A 101 19.89 39.18 40.00
CA LYS A 101 18.60 38.53 40.25
C LYS A 101 17.67 39.59 40.88
N ALA A 102 16.44 39.72 40.38
CA ALA A 102 15.21 40.16 41.09
C ALA A 102 14.07 40.23 40.07
N LYS A 103 13.04 39.35 40.09
CA LYS A 103 11.84 39.24 40.96
C LYS A 103 10.74 40.29 40.71
N GLY A 104 9.53 39.77 40.42
CA GLY A 104 8.21 40.42 40.53
C GLY A 104 7.65 40.97 39.21
N ALA A 105 6.37 40.90 38.85
CA ALA A 105 5.18 40.18 39.28
C ALA A 105 4.08 40.48 38.23
N ALA A 106 3.23 39.50 37.97
CA ALA A 106 1.82 39.56 37.55
C ALA A 106 1.32 40.44 36.37
N SER A 107 0.60 39.71 35.50
CA SER A 107 -0.68 40.07 34.85
C SER A 107 -0.67 40.99 33.62
N GLY A 108 -1.09 40.43 32.50
CA GLY A 108 -1.45 41.16 31.28
C GLY A 108 -1.31 40.28 30.04
N SER A 109 -2.36 39.56 29.67
CA SER A 109 -2.46 38.87 28.38
C SER A 109 -2.38 39.87 27.22
N PRO A 110 -1.67 39.51 26.14
CA PRO A 110 -2.22 39.71 24.81
C PRO A 110 -2.16 38.41 24.00
N THR A 111 -3.33 38.09 23.44
CA THR A 111 -3.63 37.34 22.21
C THR A 111 -2.44 36.68 21.49
N PRO A 112 -2.47 35.37 21.19
CA PRO A 112 -1.47 34.75 20.34
C PRO A 112 -1.56 35.34 18.92
N GLY A 113 -0.67 36.28 18.63
CA GLY A 113 -0.29 36.61 17.26
C GLY A 113 0.20 35.33 16.60
N ALA A 114 -0.34 35.05 15.42
CA ALA A 114 0.15 33.99 14.55
C ALA A 114 1.62 34.25 14.25
N THR A 115 2.51 33.57 14.99
CA THR A 115 3.91 33.45 14.61
C THR A 115 3.94 32.59 13.35
N LYS A 116 3.90 33.26 12.19
CA LYS A 116 4.36 32.67 10.94
C LYS A 116 5.75 32.12 11.21
N GLY A 117 5.86 30.79 11.25
CA GLY A 117 7.14 30.12 11.03
C GLY A 117 7.72 30.58 9.69
N PRO A 118 9.04 30.45 9.48
CA PRO A 118 9.68 30.95 8.28
C PRO A 118 8.94 30.40 7.05
N ASP A 119 8.38 31.32 6.27
CA ASP A 119 7.81 31.07 4.96
C ASP A 119 8.96 30.51 4.09
N HIS A 120 9.08 29.18 4.03
CA HIS A 120 9.89 28.53 3.00
C HIS A 120 9.20 28.79 1.66
N GLY A 121 9.74 29.78 0.95
CA GLY A 121 9.21 30.32 -0.29
C GLY A 121 8.88 29.26 -1.33
N GLY A 122 7.76 29.49 -2.00
CA GLY A 122 7.33 28.78 -3.21
C GLY A 122 7.05 27.30 -2.98
N SER A 123 5.77 26.91 -2.96
CA SER A 123 5.35 25.51 -3.10
C SER A 123 5.78 24.96 -4.47
N THR A 124 7.07 24.69 -4.58
CA THR A 124 7.67 24.02 -5.71
C THR A 124 7.36 22.55 -5.47
N ARG A 125 6.42 22.03 -6.25
CA ARG A 125 6.01 20.62 -6.24
C ARG A 125 7.22 19.69 -6.02
N ALA A 126 7.05 18.66 -5.19
CA ALA A 126 8.09 17.66 -4.97
C ALA A 126 8.55 17.05 -6.31
N PRO A 127 9.84 16.72 -6.49
CA PRO A 127 10.40 16.20 -7.74
C PRO A 127 9.98 14.75 -8.04
N LEU A 128 9.03 14.21 -7.28
CA LEU A 128 8.55 12.85 -7.37
C LEU A 128 7.01 12.78 -7.25
N THR A 129 6.45 11.62 -7.60
CA THR A 129 5.05 11.23 -7.39
C THR A 129 4.98 9.99 -6.51
N LEU A 130 3.86 9.85 -5.80
CA LEU A 130 3.52 8.68 -5.02
C LEU A 130 2.18 8.14 -5.52
N SER A 131 2.08 6.81 -5.64
CA SER A 131 0.81 6.08 -5.64
C SER A 131 0.79 5.16 -4.43
N THR A 132 -0.37 4.97 -3.81
CA THR A 132 -0.49 4.21 -2.57
C THR A 132 -1.68 3.26 -2.65
N ARG A 133 -1.46 2.02 -2.24
CA ARG A 133 -2.48 0.99 -2.09
C ARG A 133 -2.36 0.39 -0.68
N SER A 134 -3.45 0.33 0.08
CA SER A 134 -3.49 -0.15 1.48
C SER A 134 -4.25 -1.47 1.66
N HIS A 135 -4.99 -1.90 0.63
CA HIS A 135 -5.69 -3.19 0.59
C HIS A 135 -4.87 -4.27 -0.12
N VAL A 136 -3.55 -4.25 0.07
CA VAL A 136 -2.63 -5.26 -0.49
C VAL A 136 -2.66 -6.49 0.42
N TRP A 137 -2.88 -7.67 -0.15
CA TRP A 137 -3.00 -8.90 0.64
C TRP A 137 -1.64 -9.59 0.73
N GLU A 138 -1.37 -10.19 1.88
CA GLU A 138 -0.14 -10.95 2.10
C GLU A 138 -0.10 -12.11 1.12
N ASN A 139 0.96 -12.15 0.30
CA ASN A 139 1.13 -13.13 -0.79
C ASN A 139 -0.06 -13.17 -1.78
N GLY A 140 -0.81 -12.07 -1.92
CA GLY A 140 -1.94 -11.94 -2.87
C GLY A 140 -3.26 -12.57 -2.42
N CYS A 141 -3.36 -13.01 -1.16
CA CYS A 141 -4.51 -13.80 -0.68
C CYS A 141 -4.77 -13.63 0.83
N GLY A 142 -3.73 -13.42 1.63
CA GLY A 142 -3.82 -13.36 3.09
C GLY A 142 -4.22 -11.98 3.61
N HIS A 143 -5.43 -11.85 4.14
CA HIS A 143 -5.82 -10.63 4.85
C HIS A 143 -6.97 -10.85 5.82
N ARG A 144 -7.07 -10.02 6.86
CA ARG A 144 -8.24 -10.01 7.74
C ARG A 144 -8.79 -8.61 7.90
N TYR A 145 -10.11 -8.50 7.93
CA TYR A 145 -10.80 -7.28 8.31
C TYR A 145 -11.57 -7.47 9.60
N VAL A 146 -11.71 -6.39 10.37
CA VAL A 146 -12.53 -6.30 11.58
C VAL A 146 -13.81 -5.54 11.22
N ILE A 147 -14.98 -6.14 11.45
CA ILE A 147 -16.28 -5.65 10.97
C ILE A 147 -17.33 -5.77 12.07
N ASP A 148 -18.07 -4.69 12.31
CA ASP A 148 -19.14 -4.61 13.32
C ASP A 148 -20.47 -5.19 12.82
N ARG A 149 -20.45 -6.45 12.38
CA ARG A 149 -21.64 -7.15 11.86
C ARG A 149 -21.60 -8.63 12.24
N PRO A 150 -22.76 -9.28 12.40
CA PRO A 150 -22.80 -10.74 12.51
C PRO A 150 -22.32 -11.38 11.20
N PRO A 151 -21.77 -12.61 11.25
CA PRO A 151 -21.25 -13.31 10.08
C PRO A 151 -22.27 -13.47 8.94
N SER A 152 -23.57 -13.60 9.25
CA SER A 152 -24.64 -13.69 8.26
C SER A 152 -24.89 -12.41 7.45
N GLU A 153 -24.33 -11.27 7.87
CA GLU A 153 -24.47 -9.96 7.21
C GLU A 153 -23.17 -9.46 6.56
N VAL A 154 -22.11 -10.27 6.60
CA VAL A 154 -20.84 -10.00 5.93
C VAL A 154 -20.85 -10.72 4.58
N ALA A 155 -20.64 -9.98 3.50
CA ALA A 155 -20.62 -10.58 2.17
C ALA A 155 -19.46 -11.58 2.05
N PRO A 156 -19.49 -12.50 1.06
CA PRO A 156 -18.38 -13.39 0.80
C PRO A 156 -17.06 -12.61 0.59
N PRO A 157 -15.89 -13.21 0.88
CA PRO A 157 -14.60 -12.59 0.60
C PRO A 157 -14.50 -12.11 -0.85
N PRO A 158 -14.00 -10.89 -1.10
CA PRO A 158 -13.77 -10.38 -2.45
C PRO A 158 -12.49 -10.98 -3.04
N THR A 159 -12.15 -10.60 -4.27
CA THR A 159 -10.75 -10.68 -4.73
C THR A 159 -9.96 -9.51 -4.14
N GLU A 160 -8.61 -9.58 -4.12
CA GLU A 160 -7.78 -8.44 -3.67
C GLU A 160 -8.12 -7.15 -4.44
N GLN A 161 -8.36 -7.26 -5.74
CA GLN A 161 -8.68 -6.11 -6.60
C GLN A 161 -9.92 -5.35 -6.12
N ASP A 162 -10.94 -6.08 -5.65
CA ASP A 162 -12.21 -5.51 -5.21
C ASP A 162 -12.24 -5.20 -3.70
N ALA A 163 -11.16 -5.52 -2.98
CA ALA A 163 -11.06 -5.38 -1.54
C ALA A 163 -11.34 -3.95 -1.02
N PRO A 164 -10.87 -2.85 -1.68
CA PRO A 164 -11.20 -1.51 -1.22
C PRO A 164 -12.71 -1.21 -1.22
N THR A 165 -13.41 -1.55 -2.30
CA THR A 165 -14.85 -1.33 -2.44
C THR A 165 -15.64 -2.18 -1.46
N TRP A 166 -15.25 -3.45 -1.31
CA TRP A 166 -15.84 -4.37 -0.34
C TRP A 166 -15.65 -3.87 1.10
N ALA A 167 -14.43 -3.46 1.46
CA ALA A 167 -14.12 -2.95 2.78
C ALA A 167 -14.94 -1.69 3.11
N ALA A 168 -15.04 -0.76 2.15
CA ALA A 168 -15.85 0.44 2.29
C ALA A 168 -17.34 0.12 2.52
N ALA A 169 -17.92 -0.83 1.78
CA ALA A 169 -19.32 -1.25 1.93
C ALA A 169 -19.62 -1.87 3.30
N HIS A 170 -18.62 -2.49 3.93
CA HIS A 170 -18.73 -3.08 5.25
C HIS A 170 -18.31 -2.16 6.40
N GLY A 171 -17.75 -0.98 6.11
CA GLY A 171 -17.11 -0.14 7.14
C GLY A 171 -15.95 -0.88 7.82
N ALA A 172 -15.25 -1.73 7.07
CA ALA A 172 -14.22 -2.61 7.55
C ALA A 172 -12.96 -1.85 7.98
N VAL A 173 -12.28 -2.36 9.00
CA VAL A 173 -10.97 -1.89 9.45
C VAL A 173 -9.96 -3.02 9.25
N HIS A 174 -8.73 -2.70 8.84
CA HIS A 174 -7.67 -3.71 8.75
C HIS A 174 -7.44 -4.42 10.08
N GLY A 175 -7.43 -5.75 10.06
CA GLY A 175 -7.32 -6.61 11.24
C GLY A 175 -5.90 -7.12 11.47
N GLY A 176 -5.25 -6.67 12.53
CA GLY A 176 -3.92 -7.10 12.96
C GLY A 176 -2.77 -6.57 12.09
N THR A 177 -2.97 -6.53 10.77
CA THR A 177 -1.97 -6.08 9.80
C THR A 177 -2.61 -5.16 8.76
N THR A 178 -1.89 -4.11 8.36
CA THR A 178 -2.14 -3.36 7.12
C THR A 178 -0.89 -3.43 6.27
N ASN A 179 -1.01 -3.91 5.04
CA ASN A 179 0.08 -3.90 4.07
C ASN A 179 -0.12 -2.72 3.12
N VAL A 180 0.88 -1.86 3.02
CA VAL A 180 0.87 -0.67 2.18
C VAL A 180 1.91 -0.82 1.09
N GLU A 181 1.48 -0.78 -0.16
CA GLU A 181 2.35 -0.66 -1.32
C GLU A 181 2.42 0.82 -1.73
N VAL A 182 3.64 1.32 -1.86
CA VAL A 182 3.92 2.68 -2.28
C VAL A 182 4.79 2.65 -3.53
N THR A 183 4.24 3.08 -4.67
CA THR A 183 5.03 3.29 -5.89
C THR A 183 5.57 4.71 -5.90
N VAL A 184 6.89 4.85 -5.95
CA VAL A 184 7.61 6.12 -5.97
C VAL A 184 8.27 6.30 -7.34
N GLN A 185 7.99 7.41 -8.01
CA GLN A 185 8.58 7.69 -9.33
C GLN A 185 9.07 9.14 -9.39
N GLY A 186 10.26 9.34 -9.97
CA GLY A 186 10.76 10.68 -10.25
C GLY A 186 9.96 11.35 -11.37
N ARG A 187 9.80 12.67 -11.33
CA ARG A 187 9.10 13.41 -12.40
C ARG A 187 9.94 13.64 -13.65
N ALA A 188 11.25 13.50 -13.53
CA ALA A 188 12.23 13.75 -14.58
C ALA A 188 13.31 12.67 -14.55
N SER A 189 14.19 12.67 -15.57
CA SER A 189 15.34 11.77 -15.64
C SER A 189 16.39 12.02 -14.55
N SER A 190 16.40 13.21 -13.97
CA SER A 190 17.26 13.53 -12.82
C SER A 190 16.90 12.66 -11.62
N ALA A 191 17.93 12.12 -10.96
CA ALA A 191 17.74 11.28 -9.80
C ALA A 191 17.11 12.02 -8.61
N VAL A 192 16.22 11.32 -7.94
CA VAL A 192 15.74 11.66 -6.60
C VAL A 192 16.23 10.56 -5.66
N VAL A 193 16.86 10.94 -4.56
CA VAL A 193 17.34 10.02 -3.54
C VAL A 193 16.31 9.98 -2.42
N LEU A 194 15.71 8.82 -2.20
CA LEU A 194 14.85 8.56 -1.05
C LEU A 194 15.77 8.22 0.13
N GLN A 195 15.65 8.96 1.24
CA GLN A 195 16.63 8.92 2.32
C GLN A 195 16.20 8.05 3.49
N ALA A 196 14.91 8.07 3.84
CA ALA A 196 14.38 7.32 4.97
C ALA A 196 12.86 7.21 4.87
N LEU A 197 12.31 6.15 5.47
CA LEU A 197 10.89 5.96 5.69
C LEU A 197 10.62 5.96 7.20
N HIS A 198 9.85 6.94 7.66
CA HIS A 198 9.46 7.08 9.06
C HIS A 198 8.02 6.67 9.28
N VAL A 199 7.73 6.17 10.47
CA VAL A 199 6.39 5.76 10.89
C VAL A 199 5.88 6.75 11.94
N ARG A 200 4.66 7.25 11.75
CA ARG A 200 3.99 8.15 12.69
C ARG A 200 2.69 7.51 13.16
N VAL A 201 2.65 7.11 14.43
CA VAL A 201 1.40 6.69 15.08
C VAL A 201 0.79 7.92 15.76
N VAL A 202 -0.35 8.36 15.24
CA VAL A 202 -1.06 9.57 15.69
C VAL A 202 -2.16 9.27 16.71
N GLY A 203 -2.55 8.00 16.84
CA GLY A 203 -3.53 7.57 17.84
C GLY A 203 -3.40 6.10 18.16
N ARG A 204 -3.57 5.77 19.44
CA ARG A 204 -3.73 4.40 19.93
C ARG A 204 -4.97 4.35 20.80
N ARG A 205 -5.94 3.52 20.41
CA ARG A 205 -7.18 3.28 21.15
C ARG A 205 -7.27 1.82 21.57
N THR A 206 -8.21 1.51 22.45
CA THR A 206 -8.61 0.13 22.74
C THR A 206 -8.98 -0.58 21.44
N PRO A 207 -8.45 -1.79 21.16
CA PRO A 207 -8.82 -2.56 19.97
C PRO A 207 -10.33 -2.76 19.89
N LEU A 208 -10.86 -2.67 18.67
CA LEU A 208 -12.28 -2.87 18.39
C LEU A 208 -12.75 -4.23 18.91
N ALA A 209 -13.93 -4.28 19.52
CA ALA A 209 -14.50 -5.51 20.10
C ALA A 209 -15.19 -6.39 19.04
N TRP A 210 -15.08 -6.04 17.75
CA TRP A 210 -15.78 -6.69 16.66
C TRP A 210 -15.10 -7.99 16.21
N SER A 211 -15.81 -8.76 15.39
CA SER A 211 -15.33 -10.00 14.81
C SER A 211 -14.31 -9.75 13.70
N SER A 212 -13.37 -10.68 13.53
CA SER A 212 -12.35 -10.71 12.49
C SER A 212 -12.74 -11.71 11.40
N PHE A 213 -12.68 -11.30 10.13
CA PHE A 213 -13.06 -12.08 8.97
C PHE A 213 -11.84 -12.28 8.07
N ALA A 214 -11.44 -13.55 7.85
CA ALA A 214 -10.35 -13.90 6.94
C ALA A 214 -10.79 -13.82 5.48
N MET A 215 -10.03 -13.12 4.66
CA MET A 215 -10.29 -12.96 3.23
C MET A 215 -9.65 -14.07 2.39
N ASP A 216 -8.96 -14.99 3.05
CA ASP A 216 -8.19 -16.05 2.42
C ASP A 216 -9.08 -16.92 1.54
N ASN A 217 -8.65 -17.15 0.31
CA ASN A 217 -9.33 -17.99 -0.69
C ASN A 217 -8.43 -19.16 -1.17
N GLY A 218 -7.42 -19.51 -0.38
CA GLY A 218 -6.39 -20.50 -0.74
C GLY A 218 -5.08 -19.81 -1.18
N CYS A 219 -4.18 -19.61 -0.23
CA CYS A 219 -2.85 -19.06 -0.48
C CYS A 219 -1.88 -20.17 -0.93
N GLY A 220 -1.71 -20.36 -2.23
CA GLY A 220 -0.83 -21.40 -2.80
C GLY A 220 0.60 -20.95 -3.16
N GLY A 221 1.00 -19.73 -2.80
CA GLY A 221 2.28 -19.14 -3.23
C GLY A 221 3.39 -19.20 -2.18
N SER A 222 4.60 -19.56 -2.61
CA SER A 222 5.83 -19.52 -1.80
C SER A 222 6.63 -18.24 -1.98
N LEU A 223 6.03 -17.19 -2.57
CA LEU A 223 6.66 -15.90 -2.81
C LEU A 223 6.22 -14.91 -1.75
N THR A 224 7.18 -14.39 -0.99
CA THR A 224 7.02 -13.26 -0.08
C THR A 224 7.97 -12.16 -0.53
N PRO A 225 7.50 -11.00 -0.99
CA PRO A 225 8.37 -9.90 -1.38
C PRO A 225 9.21 -9.41 -0.20
N ARG A 226 10.36 -8.81 -0.49
CA ARG A 226 11.06 -7.98 0.51
C ARG A 226 10.15 -6.82 0.93
N ALA A 227 10.23 -6.41 2.18
CA ALA A 227 9.32 -5.40 2.74
C ALA A 227 9.99 -4.58 3.85
N PHE A 228 9.26 -3.59 4.36
CA PHE A 228 9.52 -2.95 5.63
C PHE A 228 8.52 -3.44 6.67
N SER A 229 9.00 -4.16 7.67
CA SER A 229 8.18 -4.55 8.81
C SER A 229 8.08 -3.41 9.82
N VAL A 230 6.85 -3.12 10.25
CA VAL A 230 6.55 -2.08 11.25
C VAL A 230 5.78 -2.69 12.42
N ASN A 231 6.29 -2.52 13.63
CA ASN A 231 5.55 -2.82 14.85
C ASN A 231 4.87 -1.55 15.37
N LEU A 232 3.55 -1.44 15.22
CA LEU A 232 2.76 -0.29 15.64
C LEU A 232 2.59 -0.20 17.17
N ASP A 233 2.81 -1.30 17.91
CA ASP A 233 2.75 -1.34 19.36
C ASP A 233 4.03 -0.79 20.02
N ALA A 234 5.14 -0.69 19.27
CA ALA A 234 6.39 -0.17 19.79
C ALA A 234 6.25 1.30 20.24
N THR A 235 6.91 1.69 21.33
CA THR A 235 6.93 3.09 21.80
C THR A 235 7.42 4.06 20.71
N ARG A 236 8.40 3.61 19.91
CA ARG A 236 8.91 4.31 18.72
C ARG A 236 8.91 3.33 17.54
N PRO A 237 7.81 3.27 16.76
CA PRO A 237 7.73 2.40 15.59
C PRO A 237 8.77 2.78 14.54
N LEU A 238 9.39 1.77 13.94
CA LEU A 238 10.40 1.92 12.89
C LEU A 238 10.04 1.01 11.73
N ALA A 239 10.26 1.48 10.51
CA ALA A 239 10.22 0.68 9.30
C ALA A 239 11.54 -0.09 9.17
N ARG A 240 11.53 -1.39 9.48
CA ARG A 240 12.73 -2.23 9.41
C ARG A 240 12.72 -3.04 8.12
N PRO A 241 13.77 -2.98 7.28
CA PRO A 241 13.85 -3.80 6.08
C PRO A 241 13.89 -5.29 6.49
N THR A 242 13.08 -6.10 5.81
CA THR A 242 12.97 -7.54 6.03
C THR A 242 13.08 -8.28 4.72
N ASP A 243 13.84 -9.37 4.73
CA ASP A 243 14.06 -10.22 3.56
C ASP A 243 12.73 -10.82 3.09
N GLY A 244 12.60 -10.95 1.79
CA GLY A 244 11.60 -11.78 1.16
C GLY A 244 12.10 -13.21 0.94
N ASN A 245 11.27 -14.01 0.31
CA ASN A 245 11.57 -15.39 -0.05
C ASN A 245 10.88 -15.74 -1.37
N ASP A 246 11.55 -16.49 -2.24
CA ASP A 246 10.99 -17.09 -3.43
C ASP A 246 11.29 -18.59 -3.42
N ALA A 247 10.31 -19.41 -3.03
CA ALA A 247 10.43 -20.87 -3.00
C ALA A 247 11.68 -21.36 -2.24
N GLY A 248 11.95 -20.78 -1.07
CA GLY A 248 13.11 -21.09 -0.23
C GLY A 248 14.36 -20.25 -0.53
N LYS A 249 14.41 -19.54 -1.66
CA LYS A 249 15.51 -18.64 -1.99
C LYS A 249 15.29 -17.26 -1.35
N PRO A 250 16.20 -16.77 -0.49
CA PRO A 250 16.06 -15.43 0.10
C PRO A 250 16.06 -14.33 -0.96
N ILE A 251 15.14 -13.39 -0.84
CA ILE A 251 15.14 -12.11 -1.57
C ILE A 251 15.68 -11.07 -0.58
N PRO A 252 16.94 -10.59 -0.72
CA PRO A 252 17.54 -9.74 0.29
C PRO A 252 16.79 -8.41 0.42
N ALA A 253 16.58 -7.99 1.65
CA ALA A 253 16.08 -6.66 1.97
C ALA A 253 17.10 -5.62 1.52
N VAL A 254 16.59 -4.48 1.07
CA VAL A 254 17.41 -3.31 0.77
C VAL A 254 17.11 -2.28 1.85
N SER A 255 18.16 -1.58 2.29
CA SER A 255 18.01 -0.46 3.21
C SER A 255 18.12 0.84 2.46
N PHE A 256 17.50 1.89 2.99
CA PHE A 256 17.71 3.24 2.51
C PHE A 256 19.21 3.61 2.51
N PRO A 257 19.67 4.46 1.57
CA PRO A 257 18.85 5.21 0.60
C PRO A 257 18.48 4.44 -0.69
N TYR A 258 17.38 4.87 -1.32
CA TYR A 258 16.98 4.42 -2.67
C TYR A 258 17.17 5.55 -3.69
N ARG A 259 17.22 5.19 -4.98
CA ARG A 259 17.25 6.14 -6.08
C ARG A 259 16.06 5.88 -6.99
N VAL A 260 15.37 6.94 -7.38
CA VAL A 260 14.29 6.88 -8.36
C VAL A 260 14.47 7.95 -9.44
N SER A 261 13.90 7.70 -10.61
CA SER A 261 13.79 8.66 -11.71
C SER A 261 12.48 8.43 -12.48
N ALA A 262 12.25 9.17 -13.56
CA ALA A 262 11.11 8.94 -14.45
C ALA A 262 11.12 7.54 -15.08
N SER A 263 12.31 6.97 -15.35
CA SER A 263 12.47 5.65 -15.98
C SER A 263 12.85 4.54 -15.00
N ASP A 264 12.96 4.85 -13.71
CA ASP A 264 13.42 3.94 -12.67
C ASP A 264 12.58 4.18 -11.40
N PRO A 265 11.34 3.64 -11.35
CA PRO A 265 10.48 3.72 -10.17
C PRO A 265 10.88 2.69 -9.11
N GLU A 266 10.61 2.99 -7.84
CA GLU A 266 10.75 2.02 -6.73
C GLU A 266 9.37 1.70 -6.14
N VAL A 267 9.17 0.43 -5.78
CA VAL A 267 7.99 -0.02 -5.03
C VAL A 267 8.42 -0.36 -3.60
N LEU A 268 7.86 0.34 -2.63
CA LEU A 268 8.08 0.09 -1.21
C LEU A 268 6.87 -0.66 -0.64
N LEU A 269 7.07 -1.89 -0.19
CA LEU A 269 6.05 -2.65 0.53
C LEU A 269 6.27 -2.50 2.04
N VAL A 270 5.23 -2.12 2.78
CA VAL A 270 5.27 -1.89 4.22
C VAL A 270 4.23 -2.76 4.91
N ASN A 271 4.67 -3.64 5.81
CA ASN A 271 3.80 -4.54 6.57
C ASN A 271 3.71 -4.03 8.01
N ALA A 272 2.66 -3.29 8.31
CA ALA A 272 2.43 -2.69 9.63
C ALA A 272 1.51 -3.56 10.47
N ARG A 273 1.99 -3.98 11.65
CA ARG A 273 1.32 -4.95 12.51
C ARG A 273 1.05 -4.39 13.90
N THR A 274 -0.07 -4.81 14.49
CA THR A 274 -0.42 -4.57 15.89
C THR A 274 -1.09 -5.79 16.51
N ALA A 275 -0.76 -6.05 17.76
CA ALA A 275 -1.47 -6.95 18.66
C ALA A 275 -2.19 -6.21 19.79
N GLY A 276 -1.94 -4.90 19.99
CA GLY A 276 -2.35 -4.16 21.20
C GLY A 276 -3.27 -2.95 21.02
N CYS A 277 -3.43 -2.40 19.82
CA CYS A 277 -4.19 -1.16 19.60
C CYS A 277 -5.22 -1.27 18.48
N ASP A 278 -6.18 -0.34 18.50
CA ASP A 278 -6.73 0.27 17.29
C ASP A 278 -5.88 1.52 16.98
N CYS A 279 -4.91 1.35 16.09
CA CYS A 279 -3.90 2.34 15.76
C CYS A 279 -4.29 3.17 14.54
N SER A 280 -4.14 4.48 14.66
CA SER A 280 -4.17 5.42 13.53
C SER A 280 -2.75 5.89 13.22
N TRP A 281 -2.29 5.73 11.99
CA TRP A 281 -0.89 5.94 11.63
C TRP A 281 -0.70 6.35 10.16
N TYR A 282 0.46 6.92 9.85
CA TYR A 282 0.86 7.27 8.49
C TYR A 282 2.39 7.15 8.34
N LEU A 283 2.88 7.23 7.11
CA LEU A 283 4.31 7.17 6.80
C LEU A 283 4.82 8.53 6.29
N GLU A 284 6.10 8.80 6.54
CA GLU A 284 6.82 9.97 6.04
C GLU A 284 8.04 9.51 5.24
N LEU A 285 8.13 9.91 3.98
CA LEU A 285 9.24 9.59 3.08
C LEU A 285 10.12 10.82 2.87
N ASP A 286 11.34 10.77 3.40
CA ASP A 286 12.34 11.82 3.20
C ASP A 286 13.02 11.66 1.84
N TRP A 287 13.24 12.78 1.15
CA TRP A 287 13.86 12.79 -0.17
C TRP A 287 14.82 13.96 -0.35
N THR A 288 15.77 13.78 -1.27
CA THR A 288 16.66 14.84 -1.79
C THR A 288 16.76 14.78 -3.31
N SER A 289 16.88 15.94 -3.96
CA SER A 289 17.13 16.03 -5.39
C SER A 289 17.68 17.41 -5.74
N GLY A 290 18.83 17.47 -6.43
CA GLY A 290 19.40 18.73 -6.94
C GLY A 290 19.57 19.83 -5.89
N GLY A 291 20.00 19.48 -4.67
CA GLY A 291 20.16 20.42 -3.56
C GLY A 291 18.88 20.77 -2.79
N ARG A 292 17.71 20.30 -3.24
CA ARG A 292 16.45 20.38 -2.49
C ARG A 292 16.25 19.14 -1.63
N SER A 293 15.57 19.30 -0.51
CA SER A 293 15.11 18.21 0.34
C SER A 293 13.65 18.42 0.75
N GLY A 294 13.01 17.36 1.25
CA GLY A 294 11.69 17.45 1.84
C GLY A 294 11.19 16.09 2.31
N THR A 295 9.98 16.11 2.86
CA THR A 295 9.28 14.91 3.34
C THR A 295 7.92 14.86 2.69
N LEU A 296 7.53 13.67 2.21
CA LEU A 296 6.19 13.41 1.70
C LEU A 296 5.44 12.49 2.63
N ARG A 297 4.20 12.86 2.94
CA ARG A 297 3.28 12.04 3.71
C ARG A 297 2.64 10.98 2.79
N ILE A 298 2.59 9.76 3.29
CA ILE A 298 1.91 8.62 2.68
C ILE A 298 0.83 8.18 3.68
N ASP A 299 -0.42 8.27 3.26
CA ASP A 299 -1.59 7.95 4.05
C ASP A 299 -2.72 7.39 3.18
N ASP A 300 -3.86 7.10 3.78
CA ASP A 300 -5.05 6.58 3.11
C ASP A 300 -5.89 7.74 2.56
N HIS A 301 -5.50 8.24 1.38
CA HIS A 301 -6.23 9.28 0.64
C HIS A 301 -6.57 10.53 1.48
N GLY A 302 -5.64 11.00 2.32
CA GLY A 302 -5.80 12.16 3.19
C GLY A 302 -6.17 11.83 4.64
N SER A 303 -6.42 10.56 4.96
CA SER A 303 -6.65 10.07 6.33
C SER A 303 -5.52 9.14 6.78
N PRO A 304 -5.16 9.09 8.08
CA PRO A 304 -4.25 8.06 8.57
C PRO A 304 -4.80 6.66 8.30
N PHE A 305 -3.94 5.70 7.97
CA PHE A 305 -4.27 4.28 7.98
C PHE A 305 -4.80 3.88 9.35
N ARG A 306 -5.71 2.90 9.38
CA ARG A 306 -6.27 2.35 10.61
C ARG A 306 -6.09 0.83 10.66
N THR A 307 -5.49 0.34 11.74
CA THR A 307 -5.25 -1.09 11.96
C THR A 307 -5.67 -1.43 13.39
N SER A 308 -6.59 -2.39 13.56
CA SER A 308 -7.04 -2.85 14.87
C SER A 308 -6.60 -4.28 15.14
N SER A 309 -6.08 -4.53 16.34
CA SER A 309 -5.77 -5.89 16.79
C SER A 309 -6.97 -6.82 16.70
N VAL A 310 -6.72 -8.06 16.29
CA VAL A 310 -7.68 -9.18 16.26
C VAL A 310 -7.52 -10.13 17.44
N LYS A 311 -6.60 -9.84 18.37
CA LYS A 311 -6.30 -10.71 19.51
C LYS A 311 -7.52 -10.79 20.44
N GLY A 312 -7.94 -12.02 20.74
CA GLY A 312 -9.09 -12.28 21.61
C GLY A 312 -10.42 -11.79 21.01
N ARG A 313 -10.52 -11.76 19.68
CA ARG A 313 -11.76 -11.47 18.95
C ARG A 313 -12.30 -12.76 18.32
N PRO A 314 -13.63 -12.91 18.17
CA PRO A 314 -14.17 -13.97 17.34
C PRO A 314 -13.53 -13.94 15.96
N GLN A 315 -13.02 -15.07 15.50
CA GLN A 315 -12.38 -15.21 14.21
C GLN A 315 -13.27 -16.05 13.30
N TYR A 316 -13.46 -15.57 12.08
CA TYR A 316 -14.25 -16.24 11.06
C TYR A 316 -13.40 -16.50 9.83
N ALA A 317 -13.63 -17.65 9.23
CA ALA A 317 -13.17 -18.04 7.91
C ALA A 317 -14.39 -18.33 7.03
N TYR A 318 -14.20 -18.26 5.72
CA TYR A 318 -15.29 -18.48 4.77
C TYR A 318 -15.24 -19.90 4.23
N ASP A 319 -16.37 -20.61 4.32
CA ASP A 319 -16.57 -21.87 3.64
C ASP A 319 -17.14 -21.58 2.24
N TYR A 320 -16.36 -21.88 1.21
CA TYR A 320 -16.76 -21.67 -0.18
C TYR A 320 -17.72 -22.75 -0.71
N ALA A 321 -17.76 -23.93 -0.08
CA ALA A 321 -18.71 -24.97 -0.43
C ALA A 321 -20.10 -24.66 0.13
N ASP A 322 -20.16 -24.22 1.39
CA ASP A 322 -21.42 -23.89 2.07
C ASP A 322 -21.86 -22.43 1.83
N GLY A 323 -20.98 -21.58 1.32
CA GLY A 323 -21.26 -20.17 1.06
C GLY A 323 -21.50 -19.37 2.33
N ALA A 324 -20.80 -19.71 3.42
CA ALA A 324 -21.06 -19.17 4.74
C ALA A 324 -19.78 -18.91 5.53
N TRP A 325 -19.82 -17.89 6.39
CA TRP A 325 -18.81 -17.66 7.40
C TRP A 325 -18.97 -18.64 8.56
N TYR A 326 -17.91 -19.36 8.89
CA TYR A 326 -17.85 -20.21 10.07
C TYR A 326 -16.79 -19.69 11.05
N LYS A 327 -16.98 -19.97 12.33
CA LYS A 327 -16.03 -19.57 13.36
C LYS A 327 -14.78 -20.45 13.24
N SER A 328 -13.63 -19.83 13.00
CA SER A 328 -12.32 -20.48 13.03
C SER A 328 -11.76 -20.36 14.44
N ASP A 329 -11.36 -21.48 15.04
CA ASP A 329 -10.73 -21.51 16.36
C ASP A 329 -9.31 -20.91 16.37
#